data_AF-A0A7V3ME68-F1
#
_entry.id   AF-A0A7V3ME68-F1
#
_cell.length_a   1.000
_cell.length_b   1.000
_cell.length_c   1.000
_cell.angle_alpha   90.00
_cell.angle_beta   90.00
_cell.angle_gamma   90.00
#
_symmetry.space_group_name_H-M   'P 1'
#
loop_
_entity.id
_entity.type
_entity.pdbx_description
1 polymer ?
#
loop_
_entity_poly.entity_id
_entity_poly.type
_entity_poly.pdbx_seq_one_letter_code
_entity_poly.pdbx_strand_id
1 'polypeptide(L)'
;MLKVIYGLSMIFLLIGCGGSGVDRSNSLIVIDAGHGGHDSGAIGAGRYEKDLVLQIAKKTAKKFKNMGYNVYLTRNSDRFIKLSGRTKIADRKDAKIFISIHANAIAQKSRFDKVEGIETYFLQKTRDAKSQRIAAKENAAVLQGTDRLSKQVIIDSVLNGPKIIESNKLAIDVQNNIIHS
;
A
#
# COMPACT_ATOMS: atom_id res chain seq x y z
N MET A 1 56.82 26.54 -29.37
CA MET A 1 56.98 25.32 -28.55
C MET A 1 55.66 25.01 -27.86
N LEU A 2 55.08 23.87 -28.20
CA LEU A 2 53.76 23.39 -27.79
C LEU A 2 53.87 22.75 -26.39
N LYS A 3 53.11 23.23 -25.39
CA LYS A 3 52.99 22.56 -24.08
C LYS A 3 51.64 21.86 -24.00
N VAL A 4 51.69 20.54 -24.18
CA VAL A 4 50.57 19.62 -23.95
C VAL A 4 50.40 19.46 -22.44
N ILE A 5 49.26 19.91 -21.89
CA ILE A 5 48.87 19.66 -20.51
C ILE A 5 48.00 18.41 -20.50
N TYR A 6 48.57 17.30 -20.02
CA TYR A 6 47.81 16.13 -19.61
C TYR A 6 47.17 16.43 -18.26
N GLY A 7 45.87 16.69 -18.26
CA GLY A 7 45.09 17.02 -17.07
C GLY A 7 43.95 16.03 -16.83
N LEU A 8 44.31 14.92 -16.19
CA LEU A 8 43.54 14.05 -15.31
C LEU A 8 41.99 14.08 -15.39
N SER A 9 41.47 12.93 -15.84
CA SER A 9 40.12 12.37 -15.61
C SER A 9 39.44 12.86 -14.32
N MET A 10 38.29 13.50 -14.45
CA MET A 10 37.33 13.65 -13.37
C MET A 10 36.11 12.76 -13.70
N ILE A 11 36.23 11.49 -13.29
CA ILE A 11 35.10 10.56 -13.18
C ILE A 11 34.11 11.18 -12.20
N PHE A 12 32.97 11.66 -12.72
CA PHE A 12 31.79 11.89 -11.91
C PHE A 12 31.26 10.52 -11.48
N LEU A 13 31.74 10.05 -10.33
CA LEU A 13 31.16 8.92 -9.63
C LEU A 13 29.78 9.38 -9.14
N LEU A 14 28.72 9.02 -9.88
CA LEU A 14 27.34 9.10 -9.43
C LEU A 14 27.17 8.12 -8.26
N ILE A 15 27.62 8.52 -7.08
CA ILE A 15 27.27 7.86 -5.82
C ILE A 15 25.77 8.08 -5.64
N GLY A 16 25.04 6.96 -5.65
CA GLY A 16 23.58 6.95 -5.55
C GLY A 16 23.06 7.80 -4.40
N CYS A 17 22.02 8.58 -4.68
CA CYS A 17 21.24 9.31 -3.69
C CYS A 17 20.47 8.34 -2.78
N GLY A 18 21.20 7.70 -1.86
CA GLY A 18 20.67 6.98 -0.71
C GLY A 18 21.29 7.47 0.59
N GLY A 19 21.85 8.69 0.60
CA GLY A 19 22.54 9.28 1.75
C GLY A 19 21.59 9.58 2.90
N SER A 20 22.10 9.38 4.12
CA SER A 20 21.53 9.64 5.45
C SER A 20 21.17 11.11 5.75
N GLY A 21 20.85 11.91 4.73
CA GLY A 21 20.55 13.35 4.83
C GLY A 21 19.18 13.76 4.27
N VAL A 22 18.32 12.82 3.87
CA VAL A 22 16.94 13.14 3.47
C VAL A 22 16.08 13.24 4.74
N ASP A 23 15.64 14.45 5.09
CA ASP A 23 14.62 14.63 6.13
C ASP A 23 13.31 13.99 5.66
N ARG A 24 12.92 12.91 6.36
CA ARG A 24 11.74 12.09 6.07
C ARG A 24 10.57 12.42 7.00
N SER A 25 10.75 13.34 7.93
CA SER A 25 9.76 13.67 8.96
C SER A 25 8.51 14.34 8.38
N ASN A 26 8.61 15.08 7.27
CA ASN A 26 7.45 15.69 6.61
C ASN A 26 6.58 14.69 5.82
N SER A 27 7.00 13.43 5.69
CA SER A 27 6.27 12.40 4.95
C SER A 27 5.56 11.45 5.91
N LEU A 28 4.31 11.76 6.25
CA LEU A 28 3.46 10.84 7.02
C LEU A 28 3.02 9.66 6.15
N ILE A 29 3.32 8.45 6.63
CA ILE A 29 2.83 7.18 6.11
C ILE A 29 1.70 6.68 7.01
N VAL A 30 0.52 6.46 6.43
CA VAL A 30 -0.56 5.74 7.11
C VAL A 30 -0.53 4.28 6.69
N ILE A 31 -0.49 3.38 7.67
CA ILE A 31 -0.57 1.94 7.47
C ILE A 31 -1.90 1.45 8.02
N ASP A 32 -2.69 0.84 7.14
CA ASP A 32 -3.95 0.20 7.47
C ASP A 32 -3.75 -1.31 7.64
N ALA A 33 -4.15 -1.82 8.81
CA ALA A 33 -4.27 -3.25 9.03
C ALA A 33 -5.72 -3.66 8.70
N GLY A 34 -5.91 -4.46 7.64
CA GLY A 34 -7.22 -4.97 7.21
C GLY A 34 -8.05 -5.56 8.34
N HIS A 35 -9.38 -5.52 8.23
CA HIS A 35 -10.32 -6.15 9.17
C HIS A 35 -10.19 -5.65 10.63
N GLY A 36 -10.58 -6.46 11.62
CA GLY A 36 -10.47 -6.19 13.06
C GLY A 36 -11.79 -6.29 13.80
N GLY A 37 -11.74 -6.56 15.10
CA GLY A 37 -12.92 -6.76 15.95
C GLY A 37 -13.76 -7.93 15.47
N HIS A 38 -15.03 -7.65 15.16
CA HIS A 38 -15.98 -8.65 14.67
C HIS A 38 -15.71 -9.10 13.22
N ASP A 39 -14.91 -8.35 12.46
CA ASP A 39 -14.49 -8.74 11.12
C ASP A 39 -13.16 -9.49 11.22
N SER A 40 -13.21 -10.81 11.03
CA SER A 40 -12.02 -11.68 11.10
C SER A 40 -11.14 -11.60 9.86
N GLY A 41 -11.68 -11.10 8.74
CA GLY A 41 -11.16 -11.41 7.41
C GLY A 41 -11.19 -12.92 7.13
N ALA A 42 -10.30 -13.36 6.25
CA ALA A 42 -10.13 -14.77 5.91
C ALA A 42 -9.64 -15.61 7.10
N ILE A 43 -9.99 -16.90 7.07
CA ILE A 43 -9.53 -17.90 8.05
C ILE A 43 -8.77 -18.97 7.29
N GLY A 44 -7.51 -19.18 7.66
CA GLY A 44 -6.64 -20.19 7.05
C GLY A 44 -5.77 -20.87 8.10
N ALA A 45 -5.68 -22.20 8.07
CA ALA A 45 -4.90 -23.00 9.01
C ALA A 45 -5.12 -22.62 10.51
N GLY A 46 -6.37 -22.32 10.88
CA GLY A 46 -6.73 -21.92 12.26
C GLY A 46 -6.29 -20.51 12.66
N ARG A 47 -5.86 -19.67 11.72
CA ARG A 47 -5.44 -18.28 11.96
C ARG A 47 -6.39 -17.30 11.28
N TYR A 48 -6.64 -16.19 11.94
CA TYR A 48 -7.44 -15.09 11.41
C TYR A 48 -6.56 -14.08 10.68
N GLU A 49 -7.01 -13.64 9.50
CA GLU A 49 -6.36 -12.59 8.73
C GLU A 49 -6.15 -11.33 9.57
N LYS A 50 -7.16 -10.88 10.33
CA LYS A 50 -7.08 -9.69 11.17
C LYS A 50 -5.88 -9.68 12.13
N ASP A 51 -5.47 -10.84 12.63
CA ASP A 51 -4.37 -10.96 13.59
C ASP A 51 -3.03 -10.95 12.88
N LEU A 52 -2.95 -11.66 11.75
CA LEU A 52 -1.75 -11.71 10.93
C LEU A 52 -1.40 -10.32 10.38
N VAL A 53 -2.38 -9.63 9.78
CA VAL A 53 -2.15 -8.32 9.16
C VAL A 53 -1.85 -7.24 10.19
N LEU A 54 -2.38 -7.33 11.43
CA LEU A 54 -2.01 -6.43 12.52
C LEU A 54 -0.54 -6.60 12.93
N GLN A 55 -0.07 -7.85 13.00
CA GLN A 55 1.33 -8.14 13.33
C GLN A 55 2.27 -7.62 12.24
N ILE A 56 1.93 -7.85 10.97
CA ILE A 56 2.69 -7.34 9.82
C ILE A 56 2.71 -5.80 9.85
N ALA A 57 1.55 -5.15 10.01
CA ALA A 57 1.45 -3.69 10.06
C ALA A 57 2.32 -3.07 11.17
N LYS A 58 2.35 -3.68 12.36
CA LYS A 58 3.21 -3.23 13.47
C LYS A 58 4.70 -3.36 13.13
N LYS A 59 5.12 -4.48 12.51
CA LYS A 59 6.51 -4.69 12.08
C LYS A 59 6.91 -3.69 10.99
N THR A 60 6.06 -3.49 9.99
CA THR A 60 6.25 -2.50 8.92
C THR A 60 6.35 -1.08 9.48
N ALA A 61 5.45 -0.72 10.40
CA ALA A 61 5.48 0.58 11.05
C ALA A 61 6.79 0.81 11.83
N LYS A 62 7.26 -0.21 12.57
CA LYS A 62 8.55 -0.13 13.28
C LYS A 62 9.71 0.07 12.30
N LYS A 63 9.72 -0.66 11.17
CA LYS A 63 10.77 -0.52 10.14
C LYS A 63 10.80 0.88 9.55
N PHE A 64 9.66 1.45 9.16
CA PHE A 64 9.61 2.82 8.62
C PHE A 64 9.96 3.89 9.67
N LYS A 65 9.52 3.73 10.92
CA LYS A 65 9.95 4.64 12.00
C LYS A 65 11.46 4.64 12.20
N ASN A 66 12.09 3.46 12.19
CA ASN A 66 13.55 3.33 12.28
C ASN A 66 14.28 3.97 11.08
N MET A 67 13.60 4.15 9.94
CA MET A 67 14.12 4.83 8.77
C MET A 67 13.88 6.36 8.78
N GLY A 68 13.30 6.91 9.85
CA GLY A 68 13.04 8.34 10.03
C GLY A 68 11.67 8.83 9.54
N TYR A 69 10.77 7.95 9.13
CA TYR A 69 9.43 8.36 8.69
C TYR A 69 8.46 8.56 9.86
N ASN A 70 7.56 9.53 9.70
CA ASN A 70 6.35 9.60 10.52
C ASN A 70 5.37 8.51 10.09
N VAL A 71 4.86 7.72 11.04
CA VAL A 71 3.98 6.58 10.74
C VAL A 71 2.79 6.54 11.68
N TYR A 72 1.59 6.43 11.10
CA TYR A 72 0.34 6.25 11.83
C TYR A 72 -0.36 4.96 11.42
N LEU A 73 -0.79 4.16 12.40
CA LEU A 73 -1.58 2.95 12.17
C LEU A 73 -3.06 3.28 12.24
N THR A 74 -3.88 2.85 11.27
CA THR A 74 -5.35 2.99 11.38
C THR A 74 -5.85 2.30 12.64
N ARG A 75 -5.35 1.09 12.94
CA ARG A 75 -5.53 0.37 14.21
C ARG A 75 -4.23 -0.21 14.77
N ASN A 76 -4.08 -0.16 16.09
CA ASN A 76 -2.96 -0.72 16.85
C ASN A 76 -3.37 -1.87 17.79
N SER A 77 -4.67 -2.19 17.83
CA SER A 77 -5.31 -3.25 18.60
C SER A 77 -6.33 -3.99 17.74
N ASP A 78 -6.92 -5.07 18.27
CA ASP A 78 -8.02 -5.77 17.61
C ASP A 78 -9.32 -4.98 17.75
N ARG A 79 -9.56 -4.07 16.81
CA ARG A 79 -10.79 -3.27 16.74
C ARG A 79 -11.22 -3.08 15.30
N PHE A 80 -12.54 -3.07 15.08
CA PHE A 80 -13.12 -2.84 13.78
C PHE A 80 -13.05 -1.35 13.39
N ILE A 81 -12.69 -1.07 12.13
CA ILE A 81 -12.80 0.26 11.52
C ILE A 81 -13.50 0.10 10.18
N LYS A 82 -14.61 0.84 10.01
CA LYS A 82 -15.34 0.91 8.74
C LYS A 82 -14.41 1.40 7.62
N LEU A 83 -14.55 0.84 6.41
CA LEU A 83 -13.67 1.15 5.28
C LEU A 83 -13.57 2.66 4.99
N SER A 84 -14.69 3.38 4.98
CA SER A 84 -14.69 4.85 4.81
C SER A 84 -14.00 5.60 5.95
N GLY A 85 -13.92 5.03 7.16
CA GLY A 85 -13.19 5.59 8.29
C GLY A 85 -11.68 5.45 8.14
N ARG A 86 -11.20 4.41 7.43
CA ARG A 86 -9.77 4.13 7.23
C ARG A 86 -9.13 5.18 6.32
N THR A 87 -9.75 5.47 5.16
CA THR A 87 -9.25 6.49 4.23
C THR A 87 -9.36 7.90 4.81
N LYS A 88 -10.45 8.20 5.53
CA LYS A 88 -10.60 9.49 6.26
C LYS A 88 -9.53 9.74 7.31
N ILE A 89 -8.87 8.71 7.85
CA ILE A 89 -7.71 8.90 8.73
C ILE A 89 -6.53 9.46 7.93
N ALA A 90 -6.27 8.93 6.74
CA ALA A 90 -5.21 9.40 5.87
C ALA A 90 -5.46 10.84 5.40
N ASP A 91 -6.69 11.12 4.94
CA ASP A 91 -7.08 12.45 4.48
C ASP A 91 -6.93 13.51 5.59
N ARG A 92 -7.46 13.23 6.80
CA ARG A 92 -7.39 14.18 7.92
C ARG A 92 -6.00 14.42 8.46
N LYS A 93 -5.06 13.51 8.21
CA LYS A 93 -3.68 13.62 8.65
C LYS A 93 -2.74 14.12 7.55
N ASP A 94 -3.28 14.47 6.38
CA ASP A 94 -2.49 14.83 5.19
C ASP A 94 -1.38 13.80 4.89
N ALA A 95 -1.75 12.51 4.97
CA ALA A 95 -0.81 11.43 4.71
C ALA A 95 -0.35 11.46 3.25
N LYS A 96 0.96 11.29 3.04
CA LYS A 96 1.54 11.23 1.69
C LYS A 96 1.45 9.85 1.08
N ILE A 97 1.42 8.82 1.92
CA ILE A 97 1.28 7.43 1.50
C ILE A 97 0.25 6.74 2.39
N PHE A 98 -0.63 5.97 1.78
CA PHE A 98 -1.54 5.04 2.45
C PHE A 98 -1.22 3.61 1.99
N ILE A 99 -0.92 2.72 2.93
CA ILE A 99 -0.59 1.31 2.68
C ILE A 99 -1.62 0.46 3.40
N SER A 100 -2.46 -0.28 2.68
CA SER A 100 -3.31 -1.31 3.29
C SER A 100 -2.68 -2.68 3.20
N ILE A 101 -2.73 -3.43 4.30
CA ILE A 101 -2.16 -4.78 4.41
C ILE A 101 -3.30 -5.77 4.64
N HIS A 102 -3.41 -6.73 3.74
CA HIS A 102 -4.38 -7.83 3.73
C HIS A 102 -3.64 -9.17 3.49
N ALA A 103 -4.29 -10.29 3.82
CA ALA A 103 -3.82 -11.63 3.50
C ALA A 103 -4.92 -12.33 2.68
N ASN A 104 -4.73 -12.36 1.37
CA ASN A 104 -5.75 -12.83 0.43
C ASN A 104 -6.13 -14.30 0.69
N ALA A 105 -7.33 -14.67 0.28
CA ALA A 105 -7.83 -16.04 0.36
C ALA A 105 -8.65 -16.42 -0.86
N ILE A 106 -8.53 -17.67 -1.28
CA ILE A 106 -9.33 -18.24 -2.35
C ILE A 106 -10.46 -19.10 -1.77
N ALA A 107 -11.63 -19.10 -2.40
CA ALA A 107 -12.78 -19.88 -1.92
C ALA A 107 -12.71 -21.37 -2.32
N GLN A 108 -11.99 -21.67 -3.41
CA GLN A 108 -11.91 -23.02 -3.97
C GLN A 108 -10.84 -23.85 -3.24
N LYS A 109 -11.27 -24.71 -2.31
CA LYS A 109 -10.38 -25.58 -1.51
C LYS A 109 -9.42 -26.43 -2.35
N SER A 110 -9.87 -26.90 -3.52
CA SER A 110 -9.05 -27.71 -4.45
C SER A 110 -7.83 -26.97 -5.04
N ARG A 111 -7.74 -25.66 -4.80
CA ARG A 111 -6.64 -24.81 -5.30
C ARG A 111 -5.72 -24.31 -4.19
N PHE A 112 -5.95 -24.69 -2.92
CA PHE A 112 -5.16 -24.18 -1.78
C PHE A 112 -3.68 -24.50 -1.94
N ASP A 113 -3.35 -25.69 -2.45
CA ASP A 113 -1.95 -26.11 -2.66
C ASP A 113 -1.34 -25.59 -3.97
N LYS A 114 -2.09 -24.80 -4.76
CA LYS A 114 -1.70 -24.33 -6.09
C LYS A 114 -1.64 -22.81 -6.22
N VAL A 115 -2.09 -22.09 -5.21
CA VAL A 115 -2.21 -20.62 -5.26
C VAL A 115 -1.50 -20.04 -4.05
N GLU A 116 -0.30 -19.56 -4.31
CA GLU A 116 0.53 -18.85 -3.36
C GLU A 116 1.18 -17.64 -4.06
N GLY A 117 1.62 -16.66 -3.28
CA GLY A 117 2.28 -15.47 -3.79
C GLY A 117 1.81 -14.19 -3.11
N ILE A 118 2.32 -13.08 -3.62
CA ILE A 118 2.04 -11.73 -3.12
C ILE A 118 1.53 -10.90 -4.30
N GLU A 119 0.46 -10.14 -4.06
CA GLU A 119 -0.16 -9.26 -5.05
C GLU A 119 -0.25 -7.84 -4.45
N THR A 120 0.18 -6.84 -5.21
CA THR A 120 0.11 -5.43 -4.82
C THR A 120 -0.95 -4.73 -5.65
N TYR A 121 -1.93 -4.13 -4.99
CA TYR A 121 -3.03 -3.42 -5.62
C TYR A 121 -2.89 -1.91 -5.44
N PHE A 122 -3.33 -1.16 -6.43
CA PHE A 122 -3.56 0.27 -6.34
C PHE A 122 -4.96 0.59 -6.84
N LEU A 123 -5.48 1.77 -6.52
CA LEU A 123 -6.78 2.18 -7.02
C LEU A 123 -6.73 2.33 -8.54
N GLN A 124 -7.30 1.35 -9.25
CA GLN A 124 -7.50 1.40 -10.69
C GLN A 124 -9.00 1.44 -10.97
N LYS A 125 -9.50 2.53 -11.56
CA LYS A 125 -10.88 2.64 -12.04
C LYS A 125 -11.04 1.94 -13.41
N THR A 126 -10.60 0.70 -13.53
CA THR A 126 -10.55 -0.02 -14.83
C THR A 126 -11.60 -1.11 -14.94
N ARG A 127 -11.85 -1.52 -16.20
CA ARG A 127 -12.82 -2.52 -16.66
C ARG A 127 -12.40 -3.99 -16.39
N ASP A 128 -11.31 -4.23 -15.66
CA ASP A 128 -10.81 -5.59 -15.42
C ASP A 128 -11.67 -6.31 -14.37
N ALA A 129 -12.32 -7.40 -14.78
CA ALA A 129 -13.25 -8.15 -13.95
C ALA A 129 -12.57 -8.81 -12.73
N LYS A 130 -11.29 -9.20 -12.83
CA LYS A 130 -10.56 -9.79 -11.69
C LYS A 130 -10.34 -8.75 -10.60
N SER A 131 -9.82 -7.58 -10.97
CA SER A 131 -9.57 -6.46 -10.06
C SER A 131 -10.85 -5.95 -9.41
N GLN A 132 -11.95 -5.85 -10.19
CA GLN A 132 -13.26 -5.50 -9.66
C GLN A 132 -13.81 -6.54 -8.68
N ARG A 133 -13.65 -7.84 -8.96
CA ARG A 133 -14.11 -8.91 -8.06
C ARG A 133 -13.36 -8.90 -6.74
N ILE A 134 -12.05 -8.64 -6.76
CA ILE A 134 -11.24 -8.55 -5.56
C ILE A 134 -11.60 -7.29 -4.77
N ALA A 135 -11.69 -6.14 -5.44
CA ALA A 135 -12.18 -4.92 -4.82
C ALA A 135 -13.59 -5.11 -4.23
N ALA A 136 -14.50 -5.80 -4.91
CA ALA A 136 -15.84 -6.10 -4.38
C ALA A 136 -15.81 -7.06 -3.19
N LYS A 137 -14.88 -8.02 -3.16
CA LYS A 137 -14.67 -8.92 -2.02
C LYS A 137 -14.13 -8.16 -0.81
N GLU A 138 -13.11 -7.33 -0.98
CA GLU A 138 -12.58 -6.47 0.09
C GLU A 138 -13.61 -5.41 0.53
N ASN A 139 -14.39 -4.87 -0.42
CA ASN A 139 -15.46 -3.93 -0.15
C ASN A 139 -16.79 -4.60 0.22
N ALA A 140 -16.86 -5.93 0.39
CA ALA A 140 -18.12 -6.61 0.72
C ALA A 140 -18.69 -6.14 2.06
N ALA A 141 -17.82 -5.70 2.98
CA ALA A 141 -18.22 -5.03 4.22
C ALA A 141 -18.84 -3.62 4.00
N VAL A 142 -18.70 -3.00 2.82
CA VAL A 142 -19.31 -1.72 2.42
C VAL A 142 -20.69 -1.91 1.80
N LEU A 143 -20.92 -3.04 1.11
CA LEU A 143 -22.10 -3.25 0.25
C LEU A 143 -23.44 -3.37 0.99
N GLN A 144 -23.47 -3.23 2.32
CA GLN A 144 -24.71 -3.02 3.08
C GLN A 144 -25.24 -1.57 3.01
N GLY A 145 -24.65 -0.68 2.20
CA GLY A 145 -25.18 0.67 2.08
C GLY A 145 -24.72 1.46 0.86
N THR A 146 -25.73 1.95 0.13
CA THR A 146 -25.81 3.21 -0.62
C THR A 146 -25.46 3.28 -2.11
N ASP A 147 -26.38 3.99 -2.77
CA ASP A 147 -26.64 4.23 -4.17
C ASP A 147 -26.34 5.73 -4.47
N ARG A 148 -25.13 6.03 -4.95
CA ARG A 148 -24.69 7.42 -5.28
C ARG A 148 -23.43 7.50 -6.18
N LEU A 149 -23.04 6.37 -6.77
CA LEU A 149 -21.69 6.13 -7.32
C LEU A 149 -21.39 6.91 -8.61
N SER A 150 -22.39 7.26 -9.42
CA SER A 150 -22.15 7.64 -10.83
C SER A 150 -21.59 9.06 -11.02
N LYS A 151 -21.99 10.04 -10.20
CA LYS A 151 -21.60 11.47 -10.37
C LYS A 151 -20.23 11.78 -9.75
N GLN A 152 -19.88 11.08 -8.67
CA GLN A 152 -18.60 11.22 -7.97
C GLN A 152 -17.43 10.64 -8.80
N VAL A 153 -17.69 9.54 -9.52
CA VAL A 153 -16.69 8.83 -10.32
C VAL A 153 -16.03 9.71 -11.38
N ILE A 154 -16.76 10.65 -12.00
CA ILE A 154 -16.23 11.52 -13.06
C ILE A 154 -15.31 12.61 -12.49
N ILE A 155 -15.74 13.32 -11.44
CA ILE A 155 -14.92 14.36 -10.77
C ILE A 155 -13.66 13.74 -10.15
N ASP A 156 -13.81 12.58 -9.51
CA ASP A 156 -12.69 11.86 -8.91
C ASP A 156 -11.70 11.31 -9.96
N SER A 157 -12.09 11.11 -11.22
CA SER A 157 -11.17 10.60 -12.26
C SER A 157 -10.26 11.70 -12.80
N VAL A 158 -10.75 12.94 -12.89
CA VAL A 158 -9.95 14.09 -13.34
C VAL A 158 -9.02 14.57 -12.22
N LEU A 159 -9.52 14.65 -10.98
CA LEU A 159 -8.73 15.14 -9.83
C LEU A 159 -7.74 14.11 -9.27
N ASN A 160 -8.01 12.80 -9.39
CA ASN A 160 -7.10 11.76 -8.90
C ASN A 160 -6.20 11.17 -9.98
N GLY A 161 -6.23 11.65 -11.23
CA GLY A 161 -5.38 11.14 -12.31
C GLY A 161 -3.90 11.05 -11.94
N PRO A 162 -3.26 12.14 -11.46
CA PRO A 162 -1.88 12.11 -10.98
C PRO A 162 -1.65 11.11 -9.85
N LYS A 163 -2.55 11.06 -8.85
CA LYS A 163 -2.47 10.14 -7.71
C LYS A 163 -2.54 8.66 -8.13
N ILE A 164 -3.34 8.34 -9.15
CA ILE A 164 -3.44 6.99 -9.70
C ILE A 164 -2.12 6.58 -10.37
N ILE A 165 -1.49 7.48 -11.12
CA ILE A 165 -0.20 7.21 -11.78
C ILE A 165 0.90 6.98 -10.73
N GLU A 166 0.96 7.82 -9.70
CA GLU A 166 1.93 7.67 -8.60
C GLU A 166 1.69 6.37 -7.82
N SER A 167 0.43 6.04 -7.53
CA SER A 167 0.07 4.79 -6.84
C SER A 167 0.43 3.56 -7.69
N ASN A 168 0.27 3.64 -9.01
CA ASN A 168 0.67 2.57 -9.93
C ASN A 168 2.20 2.35 -9.92
N LYS A 169 2.97 3.44 -10.04
CA LYS A 169 4.45 3.36 -9.97
C LYS A 169 4.90 2.74 -8.64
N LEU A 170 4.35 3.23 -7.53
CA LEU A 170 4.65 2.68 -6.20
C LEU A 170 4.27 1.19 -6.10
N ALA A 171 3.13 0.78 -6.64
CA ALA A 171 2.70 -0.62 -6.62
C ALA A 171 3.65 -1.53 -7.40
N ILE A 172 4.11 -1.09 -8.58
CA ILE A 172 5.12 -1.81 -9.38
C ILE A 172 6.43 -1.95 -8.60
N ASP A 173 6.91 -0.85 -8.01
CA ASP A 173 8.15 -0.85 -7.23
C ASP A 173 8.06 -1.79 -6.04
N VAL A 174 6.96 -1.71 -5.27
CA VAL A 174 6.72 -2.60 -4.12
C VAL A 174 6.67 -4.06 -4.56
N GLN A 175 5.91 -4.38 -5.61
CA GLN A 175 5.75 -5.74 -6.11
C GLN A 175 7.10 -6.34 -6.54
N ASN A 176 7.87 -5.60 -7.34
CA ASN A 176 9.16 -6.06 -7.84
C ASN A 176 10.16 -6.26 -6.71
N ASN A 177 10.24 -5.32 -5.77
CA ASN A 177 11.16 -5.45 -4.64
C ASN A 177 10.76 -6.62 -3.74
N ILE A 178 9.48 -6.86 -3.47
CA ILE A 178 9.06 -7.99 -2.63
C ILE A 178 9.35 -9.34 -3.29
N ILE A 179 9.18 -9.47 -4.61
CA ILE A 179 9.46 -10.73 -5.33
C ILE A 179 10.97 -11.04 -5.36
N HIS A 180 11.82 -10.01 -5.44
CA HIS A 180 13.26 -10.15 -5.65
C HIS A 180 14.12 -9.88 -4.39
N SER A 181 13.49 -9.78 -3.21
CA SER A 181 14.17 -9.58 -1.91
C SER A 181 14.76 -10.86 -1.34
#